data_AF-A0A3D4JQY5-F1
#
_entry.id   AF-A0A3D4JQY5-F1
#
_cell.length_a   1.000
_cell.length_b   1.000
_cell.length_c   1.000
_cell.angle_alpha   90.00
_cell.angle_beta   90.00
_cell.angle_gamma   90.00
#
_symmetry.space_group_name_H-M   'P 1'
#
loop_
_entity.id
_entity.type
_entity.pdbx_description
1 polymer ?
#
loop_
_entity_poly.entity_id
_entity_poly.type
_entity_poly.pdbx_seq_one_letter_code
_entity_poly.pdbx_strand_id
1 'polypeptide(L)'
;MLIIKDNFIYEEKPDFNWKITGETKEIGNLKCQAALVTYAGRDYKAWFTNEIPVSDGPYKFYGLPGLIVEIEDSKKQYTFELVSYKTFSEKPKMWISKKRVKGKTVKKSEFYKAFKNFHENFVSEIAKGGFSFDSGTERQIKDRTKKKNNPIELAP
;
A
#
# COMPACT_ATOMS: atom_id res chain seq x y z
N MET A 1 -12.73 13.48 -19.74
CA MET A 1 -13.35 12.47 -18.86
C MET A 1 -12.90 11.10 -19.36
N LEU A 2 -11.88 10.50 -18.75
CA LEU A 2 -11.36 9.20 -19.21
C LEU A 2 -11.87 8.09 -18.29
N ILE A 3 -12.65 7.23 -18.93
CA ILE A 3 -13.44 6.17 -18.34
C ILE A 3 -12.54 4.94 -18.26
N ILE A 4 -11.90 4.70 -17.12
CA ILE A 4 -11.57 3.32 -16.76
C ILE A 4 -12.92 2.66 -16.48
N LYS A 5 -13.46 1.95 -17.47
CA LYS A 5 -14.84 1.42 -17.45
C LYS A 5 -14.98 0.24 -16.47
N ASP A 6 -13.87 -0.46 -16.23
CA ASP A 6 -13.83 -1.62 -15.35
C ASP A 6 -13.03 -1.31 -14.08
N ASN A 7 -13.69 -1.41 -12.92
CA ASN A 7 -12.98 -1.44 -11.65
C ASN A 7 -12.38 -2.84 -11.48
N PHE A 8 -11.06 -2.96 -11.50
CA PHE A 8 -10.39 -4.21 -11.16
C PHE A 8 -10.09 -4.27 -9.67
N ILE A 9 -10.28 -5.44 -9.07
CA ILE A 9 -9.89 -5.74 -7.69
C ILE A 9 -8.98 -6.97 -7.75
N TYR A 10 -7.95 -7.02 -6.93
CA TYR A 10 -7.17 -8.23 -6.71
C TYR A 10 -6.99 -8.43 -5.20
N GLU A 11 -6.92 -9.69 -4.78
CA GLU A 11 -6.55 -10.01 -3.40
C GLU A 11 -5.03 -10.10 -3.30
N GLU A 12 -4.48 -9.49 -2.25
CA GLU A 12 -3.07 -9.59 -1.91
C GLU A 12 -2.96 -10.10 -0.47
N LYS A 13 -2.19 -11.16 -0.28
CA LYS A 13 -1.87 -11.71 1.03
C LYS A 13 -0.36 -11.91 1.10
N PRO A 14 0.42 -10.83 1.28
CA PRO A 14 1.86 -10.96 1.44
C PRO A 14 2.15 -11.85 2.64
N ASP A 15 3.06 -12.80 2.45
CA ASP A 15 3.52 -13.65 3.54
C ASP A 15 4.75 -12.99 4.18
N PHE A 16 4.59 -12.51 5.40
CA PHE A 16 5.65 -11.83 6.14
C PHE A 16 6.32 -12.84 7.10
N ASN A 17 7.53 -13.25 6.75
CA ASN A 17 8.37 -14.08 7.60
C ASN A 17 9.01 -13.26 8.73
N TRP A 18 8.19 -12.86 9.70
CA TRP A 18 8.64 -12.06 10.84
C TRP A 18 9.63 -12.81 11.72
N LYS A 19 10.74 -12.17 12.04
CA LYS A 19 11.67 -12.60 13.09
C LYS A 19 11.46 -11.73 14.33
N ILE A 20 10.66 -12.21 15.27
CA ILE A 20 10.46 -11.56 16.57
C ILE A 20 11.79 -11.59 17.34
N THR A 21 12.18 -10.45 17.92
CA THR A 21 13.41 -10.32 18.70
C THR A 21 13.10 -10.14 20.18
N GLY A 22 14.12 -10.21 21.04
CA GLY A 22 13.96 -9.93 22.48
C GLY A 22 13.97 -8.44 22.84
N GLU A 23 14.08 -7.55 21.85
CA GLU A 23 14.12 -6.11 22.10
C GLU A 23 12.73 -5.60 22.47
N THR A 24 12.68 -4.77 23.51
CA THR A 24 11.45 -4.13 24.00
C THR A 24 11.63 -2.62 24.09
N LYS A 25 10.52 -1.89 23.94
CA LYS A 25 10.45 -0.43 24.00
C LYS A 25 9.07 -0.03 24.49
N GLU A 26 8.96 1.08 25.21
CA GLU A 26 7.68 1.72 25.49
C GLU A 26 7.40 2.80 24.43
N ILE A 27 6.23 2.74 23.81
CA ILE A 27 5.76 3.73 22.82
C ILE A 27 4.44 4.29 23.35
N GLY A 28 4.48 5.55 23.80
CA GLY A 28 3.40 6.12 24.61
C GLY A 28 3.26 5.33 25.92
N ASN A 29 2.11 4.70 26.12
CA ASN A 29 1.82 3.87 27.30
C ASN A 29 1.80 2.36 26.97
N LEU A 30 2.26 1.97 25.77
CA LEU A 30 2.19 0.60 25.29
C LEU A 30 3.55 -0.08 25.36
N LYS A 31 3.61 -1.25 25.97
CA LYS A 31 4.79 -2.13 25.93
C LYS A 31 4.84 -2.80 24.57
N CYS A 32 5.97 -2.60 23.90
CA CYS A 32 6.17 -3.07 22.54
C CYS A 32 7.37 -4.01 22.46
N GLN A 33 7.31 -4.95 21.52
CA GLN A 33 8.37 -5.87 21.17
C GLN A 33 8.77 -5.65 19.70
N ALA A 34 10.05 -5.81 19.38
CA ALA A 34 10.51 -5.66 18.01
C ALA A 34 10.35 -6.95 17.19
N ALA A 35 10.12 -6.78 15.90
CA ALA A 35 10.22 -7.83 14.89
C ALA A 35 10.88 -7.28 13.63
N LEU A 36 11.61 -8.16 12.94
CA LEU A 36 12.31 -7.84 11.69
C LEU A 36 11.66 -8.57 10.52
N VAL A 37 11.60 -7.93 9.36
CA VAL A 37 11.17 -8.57 8.11
C VAL A 37 11.89 -7.94 6.91
N THR A 38 12.17 -8.75 5.90
CA THR A 38 12.57 -8.27 4.58
C THR A 38 11.37 -8.34 3.65
N TYR A 39 10.97 -7.20 3.08
CA TYR A 39 9.83 -7.12 2.17
C TYR A 39 10.14 -6.18 0.99
N ALA A 40 9.80 -6.63 -0.22
CA ALA A 40 9.90 -5.86 -1.46
C ALA A 40 11.25 -5.14 -1.68
N GLY A 41 12.36 -5.81 -1.31
CA GLY A 41 13.72 -5.30 -1.47
C GLY A 41 14.19 -4.34 -0.37
N ARG A 42 13.48 -4.28 0.77
CA ARG A 42 13.85 -3.49 1.94
C ARG A 42 13.79 -4.32 3.21
N ASP A 43 14.64 -3.98 4.17
CA ASP A 43 14.58 -4.52 5.52
C ASP A 43 13.85 -3.54 6.43
N TYR A 44 12.92 -4.07 7.23
CA TYR A 44 12.10 -3.31 8.14
C TYR A 44 12.28 -3.78 9.58
N LYS A 45 12.19 -2.84 10.51
CA LYS A 45 12.03 -3.09 11.93
C LYS A 45 10.67 -2.55 12.37
N ALA A 46 9.84 -3.45 12.88
CA ALA A 46 8.52 -3.14 13.42
C ALA A 46 8.53 -3.25 14.94
N TRP A 47 7.80 -2.38 15.61
CA TRP A 47 7.43 -2.49 17.02
C TRP A 47 5.94 -2.79 17.11
N PHE A 48 5.59 -3.88 17.77
CA PHE A 48 4.21 -4.31 17.94
C PHE A 48 3.87 -4.48 19.42
N THR A 49 2.59 -4.36 19.77
CA THR A 49 2.10 -4.53 21.15
C THR A 49 0.97 -5.56 21.22
N ASN A 50 1.07 -6.47 22.19
CA ASN A 50 0.02 -7.45 22.49
C ASN A 50 -1.13 -6.86 23.32
N GLU A 51 -0.95 -5.64 23.86
CA GLU A 51 -2.01 -4.94 24.61
C GLU A 51 -3.21 -4.57 23.73
N ILE A 52 -2.96 -4.41 22.43
CA ILE A 52 -3.98 -4.32 21.39
C ILE A 52 -3.88 -5.59 20.54
N PRO A 53 -4.67 -6.65 20.83
CA PRO A 53 -4.53 -7.97 20.22
C PRO A 53 -5.16 -8.01 18.81
N VAL A 54 -4.78 -7.07 17.96
CA VAL A 54 -5.20 -6.95 16.57
C VAL A 54 -3.99 -7.17 15.69
N SER A 55 -3.96 -8.28 14.95
CA SER A 55 -2.86 -8.61 14.04
C SER A 55 -2.95 -7.79 12.76
N ASP A 56 -2.60 -6.51 12.86
CA ASP A 56 -2.69 -5.55 11.76
C ASP A 56 -1.61 -4.47 11.92
N GLY A 57 -1.52 -3.57 10.95
CA GLY A 57 -0.50 -2.53 10.92
C GLY A 57 -0.66 -1.56 9.76
N PRO A 58 0.27 -0.62 9.63
CA PRO A 58 0.26 0.33 8.52
C PRO A 58 0.58 -0.37 7.19
N TYR A 59 0.04 0.21 6.11
CA TYR A 59 0.28 -0.22 4.73
C TYR A 59 -0.21 -1.65 4.46
N LYS A 60 0.73 -2.59 4.29
CA LYS A 60 0.47 -4.01 4.02
C LYS A 60 0.93 -4.89 5.18
N PHE A 61 1.58 -4.35 6.19
CA PHE A 61 2.22 -5.13 7.25
C PHE A 61 1.17 -5.62 8.25
N TYR A 62 1.12 -6.93 8.45
CA TYR A 62 0.28 -7.61 9.43
C TYR A 62 0.93 -8.93 9.86
N GLY A 63 0.28 -9.71 10.72
CA GLY A 63 0.68 -11.09 11.03
C GLY A 63 1.50 -11.25 12.32
N LEU A 64 1.81 -10.16 13.01
CA LEU A 64 2.40 -10.19 14.36
C LEU A 64 1.30 -10.44 15.41
N PRO A 65 1.63 -11.00 16.60
CA PRO A 65 0.66 -11.28 17.66
C PRO A 65 0.27 -10.01 18.43
N GLY A 66 -0.18 -8.98 17.72
CA GLY A 66 -0.46 -7.66 18.26
C GLY A 66 -0.44 -6.59 17.17
N LEU A 67 -0.84 -5.37 17.52
CA LEU A 67 -0.88 -4.25 16.58
C LEU A 67 0.54 -3.71 16.35
N ILE A 68 0.92 -3.53 15.09
CA ILE A 68 2.14 -2.80 14.73
C ILE A 68 1.89 -1.31 14.97
N VAL A 69 2.61 -0.73 15.93
CA VAL A 69 2.45 0.68 16.33
C VAL A 69 3.54 1.57 15.74
N GLU A 70 4.68 0.99 15.35
CA GLU A 70 5.77 1.71 14.69
C GLU A 70 6.44 0.74 13.72
N ILE A 71 6.78 1.18 12.51
CA ILE A 71 7.62 0.42 11.58
C ILE A 71 8.44 1.35 10.71
N GLU A 72 9.72 1.07 10.59
CA GLU A 72 10.65 1.83 9.75
C GLU A 72 11.51 0.91 8.89
N ASP A 73 11.89 1.38 7.70
CA ASP A 73 12.91 0.72 6.90
C ASP A 73 14.32 1.02 7.46
N SER A 74 15.28 0.14 7.18
CA SER A 74 16.66 0.25 7.71
C SER A 74 17.38 1.56 7.36
N LYS A 75 16.92 2.26 6.31
CA LYS A 75 17.44 3.56 5.87
C LYS A 75 16.64 4.75 6.38
N LYS A 76 15.56 4.53 7.16
CA LYS A 76 14.65 5.57 7.67
C LYS A 76 14.10 6.50 6.58
N GLN A 77 13.89 5.95 5.39
CA GLN A 77 13.22 6.62 4.28
C GLN A 77 11.70 6.58 4.47
N TYR A 78 11.18 5.53 5.10
CA TYR A 78 9.77 5.35 5.41
C TYR A 78 9.62 4.92 6.86
N THR A 79 8.91 5.75 7.62
CA THR A 79 8.57 5.49 9.01
C THR A 79 7.07 5.70 9.18
N PHE A 80 6.40 4.73 9.79
CA PHE A 80 5.00 4.80 10.17
C PHE A 80 4.91 4.73 11.68
N GLU A 81 4.14 5.62 12.28
CA GLU A 81 3.96 5.72 13.72
C GLU A 81 2.47 5.85 14.06
N LEU A 82 2.04 5.12 15.09
CA LEU A 82 0.71 5.21 15.64
C LEU A 82 0.61 6.50 16.48
N VAL A 83 -0.12 7.47 15.94
CA VAL A 83 -0.36 8.75 16.65
C VAL A 83 -1.47 8.61 17.71
N SER A 84 -2.54 7.88 17.40
CA SER A 84 -3.65 7.66 18.32
C SER A 84 -4.50 6.46 17.91
N TYR A 85 -5.19 5.87 18.88
CA TYR A 85 -6.20 4.84 18.64
C TYR A 85 -7.42 5.08 19.54
N LYS A 86 -8.58 4.61 19.11
CA LYS A 86 -9.83 4.73 19.85
C LYS A 86 -10.64 3.44 19.74
N THR A 87 -11.13 2.97 20.89
CA THR A 87 -12.09 1.87 20.94
C THR A 87 -13.50 2.42 20.77
N PHE A 88 -14.29 1.76 19.93
CA PHE A 88 -15.70 2.08 19.74
C PHE A 88 -16.55 0.97 20.37
N SER A 89 -17.55 1.36 21.16
CA SER A 89 -18.53 0.43 21.74
C SER A 89 -19.48 -0.15 20.68
N GLU A 90 -19.78 0.64 19.66
CA GLU A 90 -20.60 0.25 18.52
C GLU A 90 -19.78 0.29 17.23
N LYS A 91 -20.10 -0.59 16.28
CA LYS A 91 -19.45 -0.60 14.97
C LYS A 91 -19.75 0.72 14.23
N PRO A 92 -18.74 1.53 13.89
CA PRO A 92 -18.98 2.77 13.17
C PRO A 92 -19.59 2.48 11.79
N LYS A 93 -20.55 3.30 11.37
CA LYS A 93 -21.10 3.23 10.01
C LYS A 93 -20.04 3.72 9.02
N MET A 94 -19.32 2.80 8.39
CA MET A 94 -18.38 3.12 7.33
C MET A 94 -19.11 3.21 5.99
N TRP A 95 -19.01 4.36 5.31
CA TRP A 95 -19.47 4.46 3.93
C TRP A 95 -18.39 3.94 2.98
N ILE A 96 -18.55 2.71 2.53
CA ILE A 96 -17.70 2.13 1.49
C ILE A 96 -18.48 2.18 0.17
N SER A 97 -17.94 2.87 -0.83
CA SER A 97 -18.62 3.00 -2.13
C SER A 97 -18.85 1.62 -2.76
N LYS A 98 -20.05 1.36 -3.29
CA LYS A 98 -20.37 0.09 -3.98
C LYS A 98 -19.41 -0.22 -5.14
N LYS A 99 -18.83 0.80 -5.78
CA LYS A 99 -17.83 0.66 -6.85
C LYS A 99 -16.54 -0.01 -6.38
N ARG A 100 -16.11 0.21 -5.13
CA ARG A 100 -14.93 -0.44 -4.53
C ARG A 100 -15.17 -1.92 -4.19
N VAL A 101 -16.42 -2.35 -4.13
CA VAL A 101 -16.80 -3.71 -3.69
C VAL A 101 -17.24 -4.59 -4.86
N LYS A 102 -17.69 -3.99 -5.97
CA LYS A 102 -18.23 -4.70 -7.15
C LYS A 102 -17.28 -4.68 -8.37
N GLY A 103 -15.98 -4.54 -8.14
CA GLY A 103 -15.02 -4.64 -9.22
C GLY A 103 -14.86 -6.08 -9.72
N LYS A 104 -14.35 -6.24 -10.94
CA LYS A 104 -13.97 -7.53 -11.49
C LYS A 104 -12.70 -8.02 -10.78
N THR A 105 -12.81 -9.16 -10.11
CA THR A 105 -11.66 -9.81 -9.50
C THR A 105 -10.71 -10.34 -10.58
N VAL A 106 -9.44 -9.97 -10.49
CA VAL A 106 -8.37 -10.37 -11.42
C VAL A 106 -7.13 -10.79 -10.64
N LYS A 107 -6.18 -11.44 -11.31
CA LYS A 107 -4.87 -11.73 -10.69
C LYS A 107 -4.06 -10.44 -10.53
N LYS A 108 -3.17 -10.38 -9.52
CA LYS A 108 -2.23 -9.25 -9.33
C LYS A 108 -1.48 -8.96 -10.64
N SER A 109 -0.92 -9.97 -11.31
CA SER A 109 -0.21 -9.80 -12.59
C SER A 109 -1.06 -9.18 -13.70
N GLU A 110 -2.33 -9.54 -13.79
CA GLU A 110 -3.27 -8.98 -14.77
C GLU A 110 -3.61 -7.52 -14.44
N PHE A 111 -3.79 -7.21 -13.15
CA PHE A 111 -3.98 -5.84 -12.67
C PHE A 111 -2.78 -4.96 -13.06
N TYR A 112 -1.55 -5.39 -12.76
CA TYR A 112 -0.35 -4.62 -13.10
C TYR A 112 -0.14 -4.49 -14.60
N LYS A 113 -0.48 -5.53 -15.39
CA LYS A 113 -0.45 -5.46 -16.86
C LYS A 113 -1.45 -4.43 -17.39
N ALA A 114 -2.69 -4.45 -16.90
CA ALA A 114 -3.72 -3.48 -17.28
C ALA A 114 -3.32 -2.04 -16.85
N PHE A 115 -2.80 -1.90 -15.63
CA PHE A 115 -2.32 -0.63 -15.08
C PHE A 115 -1.17 -0.05 -15.90
N LYS A 116 -0.16 -0.88 -16.24
CA LYS A 116 0.97 -0.50 -17.09
C LYS A 116 0.50 -0.11 -18.49
N ASN A 117 -0.35 -0.92 -19.11
CA ASN A 117 -0.92 -0.62 -20.42
C ASN A 117 -1.69 0.70 -20.44
N PHE A 118 -2.48 0.98 -19.39
CA PHE A 118 -3.18 2.26 -19.26
C PHE A 118 -2.21 3.43 -19.16
N HIS A 119 -1.14 3.30 -18.38
CA HIS A 119 -0.12 4.33 -18.22
C HIS A 119 0.67 4.57 -19.51
N GLU A 120 1.12 3.51 -20.19
CA GLU A 120 1.87 3.61 -21.44
C GLU A 120 1.02 4.15 -22.60
N ASN A 121 -0.25 3.79 -22.64
CA ASN A 121 -1.20 4.23 -23.67
C ASN A 121 -2.07 5.42 -23.24
N PHE A 122 -1.77 6.06 -22.12
CA PHE A 122 -2.62 7.13 -21.57
C PHE A 122 -2.89 8.24 -22.60
N VAL A 123 -1.85 8.67 -23.31
CA VAL A 123 -1.94 9.72 -24.34
C VAL A 123 -2.87 9.28 -25.49
N SER A 124 -2.73 8.03 -25.97
CA SER A 124 -3.57 7.55 -27.08
C SER A 124 -5.02 7.32 -26.65
N GLU A 125 -5.26 6.89 -25.41
CA GLU A 125 -6.60 6.76 -24.84
C GLU A 125 -7.27 8.12 -24.62
N ILE A 126 -6.53 9.15 -24.19
CA ILE A 126 -7.05 10.53 -24.11
C ILE A 126 -7.40 11.03 -25.51
N ALA A 127 -6.53 10.78 -26.50
CA ALA A 127 -6.72 11.23 -27.88
C ALA A 127 -7.98 10.66 -28.53
N LYS A 128 -8.32 9.40 -28.25
CA LYS A 128 -9.59 8.78 -28.66
C LYS A 128 -10.83 9.52 -28.12
N GLY A 129 -10.68 10.28 -27.03
CA GLY A 129 -11.73 11.12 -26.45
C GLY A 129 -11.84 12.52 -27.05
N GLY A 130 -11.13 12.82 -28.15
CA GLY A 130 -11.16 14.12 -28.83
C GLY A 130 -10.20 15.17 -28.29
N PHE A 131 -9.26 14.77 -27.42
CA PHE A 131 -8.25 15.65 -26.84
C PHE A 131 -6.91 15.49 -27.57
N SER A 132 -6.42 16.54 -28.21
CA SER A 132 -5.07 16.55 -28.81
C SER A 132 -4.05 17.17 -27.89
N PHE A 133 -2.83 16.62 -27.86
CA PHE A 133 -1.67 17.22 -27.22
C PHE A 133 -0.64 17.63 -28.27
N ASP A 134 0.12 18.68 -28.00
CA ASP A 134 1.31 18.95 -28.80
C ASP A 134 2.41 17.91 -28.49
N SER A 135 3.36 17.76 -29.43
CA SER A 135 4.43 16.76 -29.34
C SER A 135 5.35 16.94 -28.12
N GLY A 136 5.55 18.17 -27.66
CA GLY A 136 6.32 18.49 -26.46
C GLY A 136 5.61 17.98 -25.20
N THR A 137 4.32 18.25 -25.08
CA THR A 137 3.47 17.79 -23.98
C THR A 137 3.36 16.26 -23.95
N GLU A 138 3.19 15.59 -25.10
CA GLU A 138 3.16 14.12 -25.16
C GLU A 138 4.46 13.49 -24.64
N ARG A 139 5.60 14.06 -25.02
CA ARG A 139 6.92 13.58 -24.57
C ARG A 139 7.05 13.75 -23.05
N GLN A 140 6.66 14.90 -22.51
CA GLN A 140 6.69 15.13 -21.06
C GLN A 140 5.79 14.16 -20.29
N ILE A 141 4.59 13.87 -20.79
CA ILE A 141 3.66 12.92 -20.16
C ILE A 141 4.26 11.51 -20.16
N LYS A 142 4.83 11.05 -21.28
CA LYS A 142 5.49 9.74 -21.38
C LYS A 142 6.69 9.64 -20.42
N ASP A 143 7.52 10.67 -20.36
CA ASP A 143 8.71 10.68 -19.49
C ASP A 143 8.35 10.70 -18.01
N ARG A 144 7.31 11.45 -17.60
CA ARG A 144 6.79 11.43 -16.23
C ARG A 144 6.20 10.08 -15.87
N THR A 145 5.49 9.45 -16.81
CA THR A 145 4.83 8.17 -16.58
C THR A 145 5.82 7.03 -16.39
N LYS A 146 6.93 7.02 -17.14
CA LYS A 146 8.03 6.05 -16.98
C LYS A 146 8.72 6.10 -15.61
N LYS A 147 8.62 7.23 -14.89
CA LYS A 147 9.24 7.42 -13.57
C LYS A 147 8.35 7.02 -12.40
N LYS A 148 7.10 6.60 -12.66
CA LYS A 148 6.14 6.22 -11.61
C LYS A 148 6.40 4.79 -11.14
N ASN A 149 7.25 4.63 -10.12
CA ASN A 149 7.41 3.38 -9.38
C ASN A 149 6.83 3.52 -7.97
N ASN A 150 6.47 2.41 -7.33
CA ASN A 150 6.16 2.39 -5.90
C ASN A 150 7.50 2.53 -5.14
N PRO A 151 7.75 3.63 -4.41
CA PRO A 151 9.06 3.82 -3.80
C PRO A 151 9.23 3.01 -2.49
N ILE A 152 8.15 2.46 -1.94
CA ILE A 152 8.16 1.54 -0.79
C ILE A 152 8.47 0.10 -1.26
N GLU A 153 8.00 -0.29 -2.44
CA GLU A 153 8.23 -1.63 -3.02
C GLU A 153 9.22 -1.57 -4.19
N LEU A 154 10.50 -1.76 -3.89
CA LEU A 154 11.56 -1.73 -4.89
C LEU A 154 11.57 -2.97 -5.79
N ALA A 155 11.07 -4.09 -5.27
CA ALA A 155 10.87 -5.36 -5.99
C ALA A 155 9.45 -5.90 -5.69
N PRO A 156 8.40 -5.43 -6.42
CA PRO A 156 6.99 -5.72 -6.16
C PRO A 156 6.51 -7.13 -6.57
#